data_AF-A0A0F9BPQ7-F1
#
_entry.id   AF-A0A0F9BPQ7-F1
#
_cell.length_a   1.000
_cell.length_b   1.000
_cell.length_c   1.000
_cell.angle_alpha   90.00
_cell.angle_beta   90.00
_cell.angle_gamma   90.00
#
_symmetry.space_group_name_H-M   'P 1'
#
loop_
_entity.id
_entity.type
_entity.pdbx_description
1 polymer ?
#
loop_
_entity_poly.entity_id
_entity_poly.type
_entity_poly.pdbx_seq_one_letter_code
_entity_poly.pdbx_strand_id
1 'polypeptide(L)'
;MTSRSELPASPESQTSPVTATPALVPDGARSSRRSTPLLVLEAMRPKHWIKNAFVSAPLFFTPNAVSGSNVWFVAVGFLAFSMLASAVYCLNDLRDREADRGHPVKKSRPLAAGTVSPAGAIVMMVALLAGAFALALWLAPAVLPVL
;
A
#
# COMPACT_ATOMS: atom_id res chain seq x y z
N MET A 1 82.72 30.18 -3.05
CA MET A 1 83.04 28.93 -2.34
C MET A 1 81.72 28.20 -2.12
N THR A 2 81.28 27.40 -3.10
CA THR A 2 81.34 25.91 -3.10
C THR A 2 80.51 25.33 -1.95
N SER A 3 79.44 24.57 -2.16
CA SER A 3 79.39 23.39 -3.03
C SER A 3 77.93 22.99 -3.34
N ARG A 4 77.71 22.45 -4.54
CA ARG A 4 76.55 21.60 -4.88
C ARG A 4 76.62 20.30 -4.06
N SER A 5 75.46 19.78 -3.66
CA SER A 5 75.21 18.35 -3.41
C SER A 5 73.70 18.11 -3.64
N GLU A 6 73.31 17.76 -4.86
CA GLU A 6 72.83 16.41 -5.20
C GLU A 6 71.42 16.10 -4.64
N LEU A 7 70.44 16.13 -5.55
CA LEU A 7 69.19 15.37 -5.44
C LEU A 7 69.52 13.88 -5.60
N PRO A 8 68.75 12.97 -4.99
CA PRO A 8 67.86 12.18 -5.85
C PRO A 8 66.50 11.78 -5.26
N ALA A 9 65.57 11.54 -6.21
CA ALA A 9 64.44 10.62 -6.19
C ALA A 9 63.22 10.92 -5.28
N SER A 10 62.17 11.45 -5.89
CA SER A 10 60.79 11.01 -5.60
C SER A 10 60.63 9.58 -6.15
N PRO A 11 60.01 8.67 -5.40
CA PRO A 11 58.58 8.46 -5.62
C PRO A 11 57.83 8.08 -4.34
N GLU A 12 56.57 8.49 -4.21
CA GLU A 12 55.45 7.61 -3.86
C GLU A 12 54.21 8.48 -3.58
N SER A 13 53.42 8.63 -4.64
CA SER A 13 52.01 8.93 -4.60
C SER A 13 51.32 7.90 -3.69
N GLN A 14 51.13 8.25 -2.42
CA GLN A 14 50.25 7.54 -1.51
C GLN A 14 48.80 7.80 -1.92
N THR A 15 48.36 7.12 -2.99
CA THR A 15 46.94 6.88 -3.24
C THR A 15 46.45 5.94 -2.15
N SER A 16 45.97 6.53 -1.06
CA SER A 16 45.18 5.82 -0.06
C SER A 16 44.07 5.05 -0.80
N PRO A 17 43.89 3.75 -0.55
CA PRO A 17 42.77 3.03 -1.12
C PRO A 17 41.50 3.63 -0.53
N VAL A 18 40.75 4.36 -1.37
CA VAL A 18 39.37 4.74 -1.11
C VAL A 18 38.67 3.45 -0.69
N THR A 19 38.36 3.35 0.60
CA THR A 19 37.55 2.26 1.13
C THR A 19 36.26 2.32 0.37
N ALA A 20 36.08 1.38 -0.57
CA ALA A 20 34.86 1.23 -1.31
C ALA A 20 33.74 1.06 -0.29
N THR A 21 32.94 2.11 -0.13
CA THR A 21 31.66 2.03 0.55
C THR A 21 30.92 0.85 -0.08
N PRO A 22 30.41 -0.12 0.69
CA PRO A 22 29.64 -1.21 0.12
C PRO A 22 28.52 -0.57 -0.69
N ALA A 23 28.51 -0.84 -2.00
CA ALA A 23 27.47 -0.35 -2.89
C ALA A 23 26.12 -0.67 -2.24
N LEU A 24 25.33 0.37 -1.97
CA LEU A 24 23.94 0.25 -1.56
C LEU A 24 23.24 -0.67 -2.56
N VAL A 25 23.02 -1.92 -2.16
CA VAL A 25 22.24 -2.89 -2.92
C VAL A 25 20.89 -2.22 -3.19
N PRO A 26 20.48 -2.05 -4.46
CA PRO A 26 19.18 -1.47 -4.75
C PRO A 26 18.10 -2.33 -4.10
N ASP A 27 17.34 -1.74 -3.17
CA ASP A 27 16.20 -2.37 -2.48
C ASP A 27 15.12 -2.94 -3.42
N GLY A 28 15.24 -2.68 -4.74
CA GLY A 28 14.34 -3.17 -5.78
C GLY A 28 14.35 -4.69 -5.96
N ALA A 29 15.37 -5.42 -5.52
CA ALA A 29 15.44 -6.88 -5.70
C ALA A 29 14.47 -7.69 -4.80
N ARG A 30 13.91 -7.08 -3.75
CA ARG A 30 12.97 -7.76 -2.84
C ARG A 30 11.52 -7.77 -3.33
N SER A 31 11.17 -6.92 -4.30
CA SER A 31 9.79 -6.81 -4.80
C SER A 31 9.41 -7.89 -5.83
N SER A 32 10.39 -8.46 -6.54
CA SER A 32 10.17 -9.45 -7.62
C SER A 32 9.70 -10.83 -7.14
N ARG A 33 9.72 -11.10 -5.82
CA ARG A 33 9.29 -12.39 -5.23
C ARG A 33 7.87 -12.40 -4.68
N ARG A 34 7.15 -11.28 -4.63
CA ARG A 34 5.78 -11.26 -4.12
C ARG A 34 4.80 -11.67 -5.23
N SER A 35 3.95 -12.65 -4.94
CA SER A 35 2.93 -13.10 -5.89
C SER A 35 1.87 -12.01 -6.10
N THR A 36 1.37 -11.89 -7.34
CA THR A 36 0.28 -10.97 -7.74
C THR A 36 -0.89 -10.93 -6.74
N PRO A 37 -1.43 -12.07 -6.23
CA PRO A 37 -2.51 -12.03 -5.23
C PRO A 37 -2.12 -11.38 -3.90
N LEU A 38 -0.87 -11.52 -3.44
CA LEU A 38 -0.42 -10.86 -2.21
C LEU A 38 -0.33 -9.35 -2.39
N LEU A 39 0.06 -8.88 -3.58
CA LEU A 39 0.08 -7.45 -3.90
C LEU A 39 -1.32 -6.86 -3.95
N VAL A 40 -2.29 -7.61 -4.50
CA VAL A 40 -3.70 -7.22 -4.50
C VAL A 40 -4.26 -7.14 -3.08
N LEU A 41 -4.00 -8.16 -2.24
CA LEU A 41 -4.41 -8.14 -0.83
C LEU A 41 -3.76 -6.99 -0.04
N GLU A 42 -2.48 -6.70 -0.30
CA GLU A 42 -1.80 -5.56 0.31
C GLU A 42 -2.44 -4.22 -0.12
N ALA A 43 -2.81 -4.11 -1.39
CA ALA A 43 -3.48 -2.92 -1.93
C ALA A 43 -4.92 -2.75 -1.43
N MET A 44 -5.64 -3.85 -1.15
CA MET A 44 -6.95 -3.82 -0.48
C MET A 44 -6.88 -3.38 0.98
N ARG A 45 -5.68 -3.32 1.56
CA ARG A 45 -5.42 -2.85 2.93
C ARG A 45 -6.35 -3.45 4.01
N PRO A 46 -6.47 -4.78 4.17
CA PRO A 46 -7.37 -5.41 5.15
C PRO A 46 -7.15 -4.93 6.59
N LYS A 47 -5.91 -4.59 6.95
CA LYS A 47 -5.56 -4.00 8.25
C LYS A 47 -6.32 -2.72 8.57
N HIS A 48 -6.78 -1.99 7.55
CA HIS A 48 -7.56 -0.76 7.70
C HIS A 48 -9.06 -1.03 7.85
N TRP A 49 -9.54 -2.24 7.55
CA TRP A 49 -10.97 -2.57 7.65
C TRP A 49 -11.46 -2.56 9.10
N ILE A 50 -10.57 -2.71 10.09
CA ILE A 50 -10.95 -2.56 11.50
C ILE A 50 -11.55 -1.17 11.79
N LYS A 51 -11.14 -0.13 11.05
CA LYS A 51 -11.72 1.22 11.17
C LYS A 51 -13.17 1.26 10.70
N ASN A 52 -13.58 0.29 9.89
CA ASN A 52 -14.93 0.15 9.38
C ASN A 52 -15.83 -0.62 10.35
N ALA A 53 -15.32 -1.07 11.51
CA ALA A 53 -16.11 -1.76 12.52
C ALA A 53 -17.31 -0.93 12.99
N PHE A 54 -17.28 0.40 12.85
CA PHE A 54 -18.45 1.25 13.11
C PHE A 54 -19.69 0.87 12.29
N VAL A 55 -19.54 0.19 11.14
CA VAL A 55 -20.68 -0.33 10.37
C VAL A 55 -21.51 -1.34 11.17
N SER A 56 -20.91 -2.04 12.15
CA SER A 56 -21.65 -2.95 13.03
C SER A 56 -22.24 -2.29 14.27
N ALA A 57 -21.96 -1.00 14.51
CA ALA A 57 -22.46 -0.27 15.67
C ALA A 57 -23.99 -0.39 15.88
N PRO A 58 -24.86 -0.33 14.84
CA PRO A 58 -26.30 -0.45 15.02
C PRO A 58 -26.76 -1.74 15.73
N LEU A 59 -26.04 -2.87 15.58
CA LEU A 59 -26.40 -4.12 16.27
C LEU A 59 -26.21 -4.02 17.79
N PHE A 60 -25.28 -3.21 18.27
CA PHE A 60 -25.02 -3.04 19.69
C PHE A 60 -26.05 -2.11 20.36
N PHE A 61 -26.61 -1.17 19.60
CA PHE A 61 -27.61 -0.22 20.11
C PHE A 61 -29.05 -0.69 19.94
N THR A 62 -29.27 -1.78 19.19
CA THR A 62 -30.60 -2.37 18.98
C THR A 62 -30.61 -3.86 19.36
N PRO A 63 -30.54 -4.21 20.66
CA PRO A 63 -30.46 -5.62 21.10
C PRO A 63 -31.60 -6.49 20.58
N ASN A 64 -32.81 -5.93 20.48
CA ASN A 64 -33.99 -6.63 19.96
C ASN A 64 -33.91 -6.96 18.46
N ALA A 65 -32.99 -6.34 17.73
CA ALA A 65 -32.72 -6.61 16.32
C ALA A 65 -31.55 -7.58 16.12
N VAL A 66 -30.96 -8.13 17.18
CA VAL A 66 -29.89 -9.12 17.05
C VAL A 66 -30.50 -10.47 16.67
N SER A 67 -30.50 -10.76 15.37
CA SER A 67 -30.91 -12.03 14.79
C SER A 67 -29.85 -12.53 13.83
N GLY A 68 -29.84 -13.83 13.52
CA GLY A 68 -28.88 -14.42 12.57
C GLY A 68 -28.91 -13.72 11.20
N SER A 69 -30.10 -13.33 10.71
CA SER A 69 -30.25 -12.58 9.47
C SER A 69 -29.63 -11.18 9.55
N ASN A 70 -29.85 -10.46 10.65
CA ASN A 70 -29.36 -9.09 10.79
C ASN A 70 -27.83 -9.06 10.98
N VAL A 71 -27.27 -10.04 11.69
CA VAL A 71 -25.82 -10.23 11.76
C VAL A 71 -25.23 -10.48 10.38
N TRP A 72 -25.88 -11.31 9.56
CA TRP A 72 -25.47 -11.56 8.18
C TRP A 72 -25.52 -10.28 7.32
N PHE A 73 -26.62 -9.52 7.38
CA PHE A 73 -26.73 -8.27 6.62
C PHE A 73 -25.68 -7.24 7.03
N VAL A 74 -25.37 -7.12 8.32
CA VAL A 74 -24.29 -6.25 8.79
C VAL A 74 -22.92 -6.74 8.32
N ALA A 75 -22.67 -8.06 8.31
CA ALA A 75 -21.42 -8.60 7.79
C ALA A 75 -21.25 -8.28 6.29
N VAL A 76 -22.31 -8.43 5.49
CA VAL A 76 -22.29 -8.05 4.07
C VAL A 76 -22.13 -6.54 3.91
N GLY A 77 -22.79 -5.73 4.73
CA GLY A 77 -22.65 -4.27 4.72
C GLY A 77 -21.24 -3.81 5.07
N PHE A 78 -20.62 -4.44 6.07
CA PHE A 78 -19.22 -4.23 6.43
C PHE A 78 -18.28 -4.59 5.27
N LEU A 79 -18.54 -5.69 4.57
CA LEU A 79 -17.76 -6.07 3.39
C LEU A 79 -17.91 -5.03 2.27
N ALA A 80 -19.14 -4.64 1.93
CA ALA A 80 -19.41 -3.62 0.91
C ALA A 80 -18.71 -2.29 1.22
N PHE A 81 -18.81 -1.83 2.47
CA PHE A 81 -18.11 -0.62 2.91
C PHE A 81 -16.59 -0.76 2.87
N SER A 82 -16.06 -1.94 3.21
CA SER A 82 -14.63 -2.23 3.14
C SER A 82 -14.10 -2.25 1.70
N MET A 83 -14.90 -2.74 0.74
CA MET A 83 -14.58 -2.65 -0.69
C MET A 83 -14.56 -1.20 -1.17
N LEU A 84 -15.56 -0.40 -0.78
CA LEU A 84 -15.61 1.03 -1.10
C LEU A 84 -14.40 1.78 -0.51
N ALA A 85 -14.06 1.54 0.75
CA ALA A 85 -12.88 2.12 1.39
C ALA A 85 -11.58 1.71 0.68
N SER A 86 -11.48 0.46 0.26
CA SER A 86 -10.34 -0.06 -0.51
C SER A 86 -10.19 0.68 -1.86
N ALA A 87 -11.30 0.96 -2.55
CA ALA A 87 -11.29 1.74 -3.78
C ALA A 87 -10.77 3.18 -3.54
N VAL A 88 -11.18 3.82 -2.45
CA VAL A 88 -10.68 5.15 -2.06
C VAL A 88 -9.18 5.10 -1.76
N TYR A 89 -8.69 4.06 -1.09
CA TYR A 89 -7.25 3.89 -0.88
C TYR A 89 -6.48 3.70 -2.19
N CYS A 90 -7.04 2.97 -3.15
CA CYS A 90 -6.44 2.83 -4.49
C CYS A 90 -6.35 4.17 -5.22
N LEU A 91 -7.41 4.98 -5.14
CA LEU A 91 -7.41 6.34 -5.71
C LEU A 91 -6.37 7.23 -5.06
N ASN A 92 -6.25 7.20 -3.74
CA ASN A 92 -5.25 7.98 -3.01
C ASN A 92 -3.84 7.53 -3.35
N ASP A 93 -3.57 6.22 -3.41
CA ASP A 93 -2.26 5.69 -3.77
C ASP A 93 -1.89 6.02 -5.23
N LEU A 94 -2.89 6.20 -6.11
CA LEU A 94 -2.68 6.62 -7.50
C LEU A 94 -2.30 8.11 -7.57
N ARG A 95 -2.99 8.96 -6.80
CA ARG A 95 -2.71 10.41 -6.72
C ARG A 95 -1.38 10.73 -6.04
N ASP A 96 -1.04 9.97 -5.00
CA ASP A 96 0.16 10.20 -4.19
C ASP A 96 1.39 9.49 -4.78
N ARG A 97 1.26 8.79 -5.91
CA ARG A 97 2.30 7.92 -6.49
C ARG A 97 3.65 8.62 -6.63
N GLU A 98 3.71 9.79 -7.28
CA GLU A 98 4.98 10.51 -7.48
C GLU A 98 5.57 11.01 -6.16
N ALA A 99 4.74 11.54 -5.27
CA ALA A 99 5.18 12.04 -3.96
C ALA A 99 5.70 10.92 -3.06
N ASP A 100 5.02 9.77 -3.06
CA ASP A 100 5.38 8.60 -2.25
C ASP A 100 6.70 7.97 -2.68
N ARG A 101 7.11 8.12 -3.95
CA ARG A 101 8.42 7.63 -4.44
C ARG A 101 9.60 8.27 -3.74
N GLY A 102 9.50 9.56 -3.37
CA GLY A 102 10.54 10.29 -2.66
C GLY A 102 10.54 10.07 -1.14
N HIS A 103 9.50 9.42 -0.60
CA HIS A 103 9.30 9.34 0.84
C HIS A 103 10.05 8.14 1.46
N PRO A 104 10.74 8.29 2.61
CA PRO A 104 11.56 7.24 3.21
C PRO A 104 10.80 5.93 3.49
N VAL A 105 9.57 6.03 4.01
CA VAL A 105 8.69 4.88 4.30
C VAL A 105 7.73 4.52 3.14
N LYS A 106 7.01 5.50 2.57
CA LYS A 106 5.94 5.27 1.58
C LYS A 106 6.42 4.83 0.20
N LYS A 107 7.71 4.95 -0.12
CA LYS A 107 8.32 4.45 -1.37
C LYS A 107 8.11 2.96 -1.63
N SER A 108 7.82 2.19 -0.57
CA SER A 108 7.56 0.76 -0.62
C SER A 108 6.12 0.38 -1.00
N ARG A 109 5.20 1.36 -1.07
CA ARG A 109 3.81 1.11 -1.49
C ARG A 109 3.79 0.55 -2.93
N PRO A 110 2.89 -0.39 -3.27
CA PRO A 110 2.92 -1.06 -4.57
C PRO A 110 2.90 -0.13 -5.79
N LEU A 111 2.13 0.96 -5.72
CA LEU A 111 2.08 1.96 -6.80
C LEU A 111 3.34 2.83 -6.85
N ALA A 112 3.87 3.26 -5.71
CA ALA A 112 5.10 4.06 -5.63
C ALA A 112 6.33 3.23 -6.05
N ALA A 113 6.41 1.98 -5.61
CA ALA A 113 7.46 1.03 -5.96
C ALA A 113 7.37 0.53 -7.42
N GLY A 114 6.26 0.81 -8.12
CA GLY A 114 6.04 0.38 -9.49
C GLY A 114 5.72 -1.10 -9.66
N THR A 115 5.42 -1.82 -8.57
CA THR A 115 5.05 -3.25 -8.63
C THR A 115 3.61 -3.46 -9.10
N VAL A 116 2.76 -2.43 -8.98
CA VAL A 116 1.42 -2.36 -9.58
C VAL A 116 1.40 -1.24 -10.59
N SER A 117 0.94 -1.54 -11.81
CA SER A 117 0.78 -0.53 -12.86
C SER A 117 -0.40 0.41 -12.53
N PRO A 118 -0.34 1.69 -12.95
CA PRO A 118 -1.46 2.62 -12.79
C PRO A 118 -2.77 2.06 -13.37
N ALA A 119 -2.70 1.43 -14.56
CA ALA A 119 -3.85 0.79 -15.19
C ALA A 119 -4.41 -0.36 -14.33
N GLY A 120 -3.54 -1.21 -13.77
CA GLY A 120 -3.97 -2.29 -12.87
C GLY A 120 -4.65 -1.76 -11.60
N ALA A 121 -4.14 -0.66 -11.03
CA ALA A 121 -4.77 -0.01 -9.88
C ALA A 121 -6.15 0.57 -10.22
N ILE A 122 -6.33 1.15 -11.42
CA ILE A 122 -7.63 1.64 -11.90
C ILE A 122 -8.61 0.47 -12.08
N VAL A 123 -8.20 -0.63 -12.71
CA VAL A 123 -9.04 -1.83 -12.89
C VAL A 123 -9.49 -2.36 -11.53
N MET A 124 -8.56 -2.49 -10.57
CA MET A 124 -8.88 -2.93 -9.22
C MET A 124 -9.83 -1.96 -8.51
N MET A 125 -9.62 -0.65 -8.63
CA MET A 125 -10.52 0.37 -8.08
C MET A 125 -11.94 0.24 -8.63
N VAL A 126 -12.09 0.10 -9.97
CA VAL A 126 -13.40 -0.08 -10.61
C VAL A 126 -14.06 -1.39 -10.18
N ALA A 127 -13.31 -2.49 -10.11
CA ALA A 127 -13.83 -3.78 -9.65
C ALA A 127 -14.32 -3.72 -8.19
N LEU A 128 -13.57 -3.05 -7.32
CA LEU A 128 -13.95 -2.83 -5.92
C LEU A 128 -15.21 -1.97 -5.80
N LEU A 129 -15.32 -0.89 -6.58
CA LEU A 129 -16.53 -0.06 -6.62
C LEU A 129 -17.74 -0.86 -7.12
N ALA A 130 -17.59 -1.56 -8.25
CA ALA A 130 -18.67 -2.37 -8.81
C ALA A 130 -19.16 -3.42 -7.81
N GLY A 131 -18.25 -4.12 -7.13
CA GLY A 131 -18.62 -5.10 -6.11
C GLY A 131 -19.27 -4.45 -4.87
N ALA A 132 -18.77 -3.30 -4.42
CA ALA A 132 -19.38 -2.55 -3.31
C ALA A 132 -20.82 -2.14 -3.64
N PHE A 133 -21.06 -1.58 -4.83
CA PHE A 133 -22.40 -1.21 -5.29
C PHE A 133 -23.31 -2.42 -5.48
N ALA A 134 -22.80 -3.52 -6.05
CA ALA A 134 -23.57 -4.75 -6.21
C ALA A 134 -24.05 -5.30 -4.86
N LEU A 135 -23.17 -5.36 -3.86
CA LEU A 135 -23.55 -5.79 -2.51
C LEU A 135 -24.53 -4.81 -1.84
N ALA A 136 -24.34 -3.50 -2.02
CA ALA A 136 -25.25 -2.49 -1.48
C ALA A 136 -26.66 -2.59 -2.10
N LEU A 137 -26.75 -2.77 -3.42
CA LEU A 137 -28.03 -2.95 -4.12
C LEU A 137 -28.72 -4.26 -3.72
N TRP A 138 -27.94 -5.33 -3.50
CA TRP A 138 -28.47 -6.59 -2.99
C TRP A 138 -29.00 -6.47 -1.55
N LEU A 139 -28.36 -5.66 -0.71
CA LEU A 139 -28.81 -5.38 0.66
C LEU A 139 -30.02 -4.45 0.73
N ALA A 140 -30.16 -3.51 -0.21
CA ALA A 140 -31.20 -2.49 -0.21
C ALA A 140 -32.63 -3.01 0.12
N PRO A 141 -33.16 -4.06 -0.54
CA PRO A 141 -34.49 -4.56 -0.23
C PRO A 141 -34.62 -5.18 1.17
N ALA A 142 -33.54 -5.68 1.76
CA ALA A 142 -33.54 -6.24 3.10
C ALA A 142 -33.48 -5.17 4.21
N VAL A 143 -32.88 -4.01 3.90
CA VAL A 143 -32.62 -2.95 4.89
C VAL A 143 -33.63 -1.81 4.81
N LEU A 144 -34.08 -1.43 3.60
CA LEU A 144 -35.03 -0.33 3.39
C LEU A 144 -36.35 -0.44 4.17
N PRO A 145 -36.96 -1.63 4.36
CA PRO A 145 -38.19 -1.74 5.15
C PRO A 145 -38.01 -1.48 6.65
N VAL A 146 -36.76 -1.44 7.13
CA VAL A 146 -36.40 -1.32 8.55
C VAL A 146 -35.88 0.09 8.89
N LEU A 147 -35.65 0.93 7.87
CA LEU A 147 -35.27 2.35 7.99
C LEU A 147 -36.51 3.25 8.03
#